data_AF-A0A5J4Q3N0-F1
#
_entry.id   AF-A0A5J4Q3N0-F1
#
_cell.length_a   1.000
_cell.length_b   1.000
_cell.length_c   1.000
_cell.angle_alpha   90.00
_cell.angle_beta   90.00
_cell.angle_gamma   90.00
#
_symmetry.space_group_name_H-M   'P 1'
#
loop_
_entity.id
_entity.type
_entity.pdbx_description
1 polymer ?
#
loop_
_entity_poly.entity_id
_entity_poly.type
_entity_poly.pdbx_seq_one_letter_code
_entity_poly.pdbx_strand_id
1 'polypeptide(L)'
;MKRIVKLLLLVSIILCNCKLVASPAYKVLVLTERGGQHGGFTDAGLKWLSEKSKELNFEYTEINHTKPINEEYLSQFKLIIQLDYPPYTWAKEAEKAFIKYIDEGRGGWIGFHHATLLGEFD
;
A
#
# COMPACT_ATOMS: atom_id res chain seq x y z
N MET A 1 -35.73 -40.64 -3.48
CA MET A 1 -35.96 -39.39 -2.71
C MET A 1 -34.93 -39.18 -1.60
N LYS A 2 -34.80 -40.05 -0.58
CA LYS A 2 -33.87 -39.85 0.56
C LYS A 2 -32.38 -39.67 0.17
N ARG A 3 -31.92 -40.35 -0.90
CA ARG A 3 -30.54 -40.21 -1.44
C ARG A 3 -30.31 -38.88 -2.17
N ILE A 4 -31.33 -38.38 -2.88
CA ILE A 4 -31.29 -37.09 -3.59
C ILE A 4 -31.28 -35.94 -2.57
N VAL A 5 -32.08 -36.04 -1.51
CA VAL A 5 -32.10 -35.07 -0.40
C VAL A 5 -30.75 -35.03 0.34
N LYS A 6 -30.13 -36.19 0.61
CA LYS A 6 -28.77 -36.24 1.21
C LYS A 6 -27.70 -35.63 0.29
N LEU A 7 -27.79 -35.85 -1.03
CA LEU A 7 -26.85 -35.28 -1.99
C LEU A 7 -26.98 -33.74 -2.08
N LEU A 8 -28.21 -33.22 -2.07
CA LEU A 8 -28.48 -31.77 -2.05
C LEU A 8 -28.00 -31.11 -0.75
N LEU A 9 -28.17 -31.77 0.40
CA LEU A 9 -27.63 -31.29 1.69
C LEU A 9 -26.09 -31.26 1.71
N LEU A 10 -25.43 -32.24 1.09
CA LEU A 10 -23.97 -32.29 1.01
C LEU A 10 -23.40 -31.15 0.13
N VAL A 11 -24.06 -30.82 -0.99
CA VAL A 11 -23.67 -29.73 -1.90
C VAL A 11 -23.85 -28.36 -1.24
N SER A 12 -24.92 -28.18 -0.45
CA SER A 12 -25.17 -26.94 0.31
C SER A 12 -24.07 -26.63 1.33
N ILE A 13 -23.56 -27.65 2.03
CA ILE A 13 -22.48 -27.50 3.02
C ILE A 13 -21.14 -27.14 2.36
N ILE A 14 -20.88 -27.63 1.13
CA ILE A 14 -19.66 -27.32 0.37
C ILE A 14 -19.70 -25.87 -0.15
N LEU A 15 -20.87 -25.38 -0.58
CA LEU A 15 -21.05 -24.00 -1.07
C LEU A 15 -20.99 -22.95 0.06
N CYS A 16 -21.27 -23.32 1.31
CA CYS A 16 -21.28 -22.40 2.45
C CYS A 16 -19.89 -22.03 2.99
N ASN A 17 -18.82 -22.75 2.60
CA ASN A 17 -17.46 -22.50 3.07
C ASN A 17 -16.62 -21.57 2.17
N CYS A 18 -17.22 -20.99 1.13
CA CYS A 18 -16.53 -19.98 0.34
C CYS A 18 -16.51 -18.65 1.13
N LYS A 19 -15.46 -18.42 1.92
CA LYS A 19 -15.22 -17.09 2.48
C LYS A 19 -15.03 -16.14 1.30
N LEU A 20 -16.00 -15.27 1.02
CA LEU A 20 -15.80 -14.13 0.14
C LEU A 20 -14.65 -13.32 0.72
N VAL A 21 -13.49 -13.35 0.06
CA VAL A 21 -12.42 -12.39 0.35
C VAL A 21 -12.93 -11.06 -0.18
N ALA A 22 -13.39 -10.20 0.71
CA ALA A 22 -13.82 -8.85 0.35
C ALA A 22 -12.64 -8.13 -0.34
N SER A 23 -12.91 -7.45 -1.45
CA SER A 23 -11.90 -6.62 -2.09
C SER A 23 -11.41 -5.54 -1.12
N PRO A 24 -10.13 -5.13 -1.20
CA PRO A 24 -9.60 -4.08 -0.35
C PRO A 24 -10.44 -2.80 -0.45
N ALA A 25 -10.66 -2.12 0.67
CA ALA A 25 -11.45 -0.89 0.69
C ALA A 25 -10.72 0.26 -0.01
N TYR A 26 -9.39 0.27 0.02
CA TYR A 26 -8.53 1.26 -0.62
C TYR A 26 -7.10 0.73 -0.78
N LYS A 27 -6.31 1.41 -1.61
CA LYS A 27 -4.89 1.11 -1.84
C LYS A 27 -3.98 2.16 -1.21
N VAL A 28 -2.82 1.72 -0.74
CA VAL A 28 -1.76 2.53 -0.14
C VAL A 28 -0.46 2.36 -0.93
N LEU A 29 0.20 3.44 -1.28
CA LEU A 29 1.55 3.40 -1.84
C LEU A 29 2.57 3.48 -0.71
N VAL A 30 3.56 2.60 -0.69
CA VAL A 30 4.65 2.60 0.31
C VAL A 30 5.97 2.83 -0.39
N LEU A 31 6.72 3.85 0.03
CA LEU A 31 8.05 4.18 -0.49
C LEU A 31 9.11 3.76 0.52
N THR A 32 10.07 2.96 0.08
CA THR A 32 11.20 2.49 0.88
C THR A 32 12.50 2.59 0.09
N GLU A 33 13.60 2.98 0.72
CA GLU A 33 14.94 2.89 0.13
C GLU A 33 15.42 1.43 0.09
N ARG A 34 15.04 0.67 1.14
CA ARG A 34 15.47 -0.71 1.46
C ARG A 34 16.97 -0.82 1.72
N GLY A 35 17.30 -1.62 2.74
CA GLY A 35 18.69 -1.90 3.12
C GLY A 35 19.38 -0.73 3.82
N GLY A 36 20.72 -0.74 3.84
CA GLY A 36 21.50 0.30 4.50
C GLY A 36 21.23 0.43 6.01
N GLN A 37 21.46 1.63 6.55
CA GLN A 37 21.31 1.90 7.99
C GLN A 37 19.84 1.92 8.45
N HIS A 38 18.89 2.13 7.54
CA HIS A 38 17.45 2.18 7.84
C HIS A 38 16.70 0.87 7.53
N GLY A 39 17.39 -0.14 7.00
CA GLY A 39 16.80 -1.42 6.61
C GLY A 39 15.96 -2.06 7.73
N GLY A 40 16.49 -2.11 8.95
CA GLY A 40 15.76 -2.65 10.10
C GLY A 40 14.47 -1.90 10.43
N PHE A 41 14.42 -0.59 10.21
CA PHE A 41 13.20 0.20 10.35
C PHE A 41 12.18 -0.12 9.25
N THR A 42 12.62 -0.18 7.98
CA THR A 42 11.71 -0.53 6.86
C THR A 42 11.14 -1.93 6.98
N ASP A 43 11.96 -2.92 7.36
CA ASP A 43 11.52 -4.31 7.52
C ASP A 43 10.48 -4.44 8.63
N ALA A 44 10.70 -3.76 9.76
CA ALA A 44 9.73 -3.71 10.85
C ALA A 44 8.43 -2.99 10.44
N GLY A 45 8.56 -1.86 9.73
CA GLY A 45 7.43 -1.08 9.23
C GLY A 45 6.56 -1.88 8.25
N LEU A 46 7.18 -2.60 7.32
CA LEU A 46 6.46 -3.43 6.34
C LEU A 46 5.81 -4.65 6.98
N LYS A 47 6.46 -5.27 7.98
CA LYS A 47 5.84 -6.32 8.79
C LYS A 47 4.57 -5.79 9.47
N TRP A 48 4.65 -4.62 10.10
CA TRP A 48 3.49 -3.98 10.74
C TRP A 48 2.39 -3.63 9.73
N LEU A 49 2.74 -3.08 8.56
CA LEU A 49 1.79 -2.77 7.49
C LEU A 49 1.09 -4.02 6.95
N SER A 50 1.77 -5.15 6.85
CA SER A 50 1.17 -6.44 6.44
C SER A 50 0.14 -6.97 7.44
N GLU A 51 0.33 -6.71 8.74
CA GLU A 51 -0.64 -7.05 9.77
C GLU A 51 -1.84 -6.08 9.72
N LYS A 52 -1.56 -4.78 9.61
CA LYS A 52 -2.60 -3.74 9.56
C LYS A 52 -3.41 -3.71 8.28
N SER A 53 -2.85 -4.11 7.15
CA SER A 53 -3.57 -4.21 5.89
C SER A 53 -4.72 -5.22 5.98
N LYS A 54 -4.50 -6.32 6.72
CA LYS A 54 -5.53 -7.34 7.00
C LYS A 54 -6.56 -6.84 8.00
N GLU A 55 -6.12 -6.21 9.08
CA GLU A 55 -7.00 -5.69 10.15
C GLU A 55 -7.91 -4.57 9.65
N LEU A 56 -7.37 -3.66 8.84
CA LEU A 56 -8.04 -2.46 8.36
C LEU A 56 -8.57 -2.58 6.92
N ASN A 57 -8.41 -3.76 6.30
CA ASN A 57 -8.85 -4.09 4.95
C ASN A 57 -8.37 -3.12 3.85
N PHE A 58 -7.06 -2.86 3.80
CA PHE A 58 -6.42 -2.14 2.70
C PHE A 58 -5.40 -3.02 1.99
N GLU A 59 -5.07 -2.67 0.76
CA GLU A 59 -3.94 -3.24 0.03
C GLU A 59 -2.82 -2.20 -0.01
N TYR A 60 -1.56 -2.63 0.06
CA TYR A 60 -0.45 -1.72 -0.19
C TYR A 60 0.46 -2.24 -1.29
N THR A 61 1.01 -1.31 -2.07
CA THR A 61 2.05 -1.56 -3.04
C THR A 61 3.31 -0.87 -2.54
N GLU A 62 4.37 -1.65 -2.38
CA GLU A 62 5.68 -1.11 -2.08
C GLU A 62 6.44 -0.84 -3.38
N ILE A 63 7.06 0.33 -3.49
CA ILE A 63 8.07 0.63 -4.50
C ILE A 63 9.29 1.25 -3.84
N ASN A 64 10.44 1.02 -4.48
CA ASN A 64 11.75 1.48 -4.02
C ASN A 64 12.45 2.38 -5.04
N HIS A 65 11.65 2.98 -5.93
CA HIS A 65 12.05 4.03 -6.84
C HIS A 65 10.82 4.79 -7.32
N THR A 66 10.96 6.06 -7.70
CA THR A 66 9.80 6.88 -8.08
C THR A 66 9.47 6.90 -9.57
N LYS A 67 10.19 6.14 -10.40
CA LYS A 67 9.96 6.06 -11.85
C LYS A 67 8.50 5.80 -12.29
N PRO A 68 7.68 4.98 -11.61
CA PRO A 68 6.28 4.74 -12.00
C PRO A 68 5.34 5.87 -11.59
N ILE A 69 5.78 6.79 -10.72
CA ILE A 69 4.91 7.81 -10.13
C ILE A 69 4.62 8.88 -11.18
N ASN A 70 3.37 8.92 -11.60
CA ASN A 70 2.72 10.02 -12.29
C ASN A 70 1.28 10.17 -11.75
N GLU A 71 0.52 11.14 -12.26
CA GLU A 71 -0.83 11.40 -11.75
C GLU A 71 -1.81 10.22 -11.89
N GLU A 72 -1.70 9.48 -12.99
CA GLU A 72 -2.54 8.31 -13.25
C GLU A 72 -2.19 7.18 -12.26
N TYR A 73 -0.89 6.94 -12.07
CA TYR A 73 -0.41 5.98 -11.10
C TYR A 73 -0.84 6.34 -9.68
N LEU A 74 -0.77 7.62 -9.28
CA LEU A 74 -1.21 8.06 -7.95
C LEU A 74 -2.73 8.02 -7.76
N SER A 75 -3.52 8.07 -8.83
CA SER A 75 -5.00 8.09 -8.76
C SER A 75 -5.59 6.85 -8.06
N GLN A 76 -4.87 5.72 -8.09
CA GLN A 76 -5.31 4.47 -7.47
C GLN A 76 -5.09 4.44 -5.95
N PHE A 77 -4.26 5.33 -5.40
CA PHE A 77 -3.83 5.30 -3.99
C PHE A 77 -4.50 6.40 -3.17
N LYS A 78 -5.07 6.02 -2.02
CA LYS A 78 -5.67 6.97 -1.06
C LYS A 78 -4.69 7.50 -0.01
N LEU A 79 -3.55 6.84 0.11
CA LEU A 79 -2.51 7.19 1.06
C LEU A 79 -1.14 6.85 0.46
N ILE A 80 -0.18 7.74 0.66
CA ILE A 80 1.24 7.50 0.43
C ILE A 80 1.93 7.43 1.79
N ILE A 81 2.62 6.33 2.07
CA ILE A 81 3.47 6.16 3.26
C ILE A 81 4.92 6.14 2.80
N GLN A 82 5.73 7.08 3.25
CA GLN A 82 7.14 7.18 2.91
C GLN A 82 7.96 6.83 4.15
N LEU A 83 8.50 5.61 4.19
CA LEU A 83 9.24 5.12 5.36
C LEU A 83 10.62 5.77 5.43
N ASP A 84 11.46 5.56 4.42
CA ASP A 84 12.84 6.05 4.44
C ASP A 84 13.35 6.52 3.07
N TYR A 85 12.51 6.56 2.05
CA TYR A 85 12.93 7.02 0.72
C TYR A 85 13.02 8.57 0.69
N PRO A 86 14.18 9.20 0.47
CA PRO A 86 14.28 10.65 0.53
C PRO A 86 13.72 11.36 -0.72
N PRO A 87 13.16 12.57 -0.60
CA PRO A 87 12.58 13.32 -1.72
C PRO A 87 13.61 13.86 -2.73
N TYR A 88 14.85 14.15 -2.32
CA TYR A 88 15.85 14.76 -3.21
C TYR A 88 16.29 13.88 -4.39
N THR A 89 16.01 12.57 -4.35
CA THR A 89 16.30 11.63 -5.44
C THR A 89 15.12 11.42 -6.38
N TRP A 90 13.98 12.08 -6.15
CA TRP A 90 12.77 11.82 -6.92
C TRP A 90 12.91 12.28 -8.37
N ALA A 91 12.37 11.48 -9.29
CA ALA A 91 12.16 11.94 -10.66
C ALA A 91 11.25 13.19 -10.66
N LYS A 92 11.53 14.16 -11.53
CA LYS A 92 10.75 15.41 -11.60
C LYS A 92 9.27 15.22 -11.92
N GLU A 93 8.92 14.16 -12.63
CA GLU A 93 7.51 13.79 -12.87
C GLU A 93 6.83 13.32 -11.58
N ALA A 94 7.52 12.50 -10.79
CA ALA A 94 7.03 12.02 -9.50
C ALA A 94 6.81 13.15 -8.50
N GLU A 95 7.78 14.07 -8.41
CA GLU A 95 7.71 15.28 -7.57
C GLU A 95 6.46 16.11 -7.92
N LYS A 96 6.26 16.42 -9.21
CA LYS A 96 5.10 17.18 -9.68
C LYS A 96 3.77 16.47 -9.41
N ALA A 97 3.71 15.16 -9.67
CA ALA A 97 2.51 14.37 -9.43
C ALA A 97 2.15 14.32 -7.94
N PHE A 98 3.15 14.20 -7.06
CA PHE A 98 2.97 14.21 -5.61
C PHE A 98 2.51 15.56 -5.08
N ILE A 99 3.13 16.66 -5.52
CA ILE A 99 2.70 18.02 -5.13
C ILE A 99 1.22 18.20 -5.49
N LYS A 100 0.83 17.89 -6.73
CA LYS A 100 -0.57 17.97 -7.17
C LYS A 100 -1.50 17.05 -6.39
N TYR A 101 -1.06 15.82 -6.06
CA TYR A 101 -1.82 14.88 -5.24
C TYR A 101 -2.18 15.46 -3.87
N ILE A 102 -1.23 16.15 -3.23
CA ILE A 102 -1.43 16.80 -1.93
C ILE A 102 -2.26 18.07 -2.06
N ASP A 103 -1.89 18.98 -2.96
CA ASP A 103 -2.54 20.29 -3.13
C ASP A 103 -4.02 20.17 -3.53
N GLU A 104 -4.38 19.14 -4.32
CA GLU A 104 -5.76 18.88 -4.73
C GLU A 104 -6.53 18.00 -3.73
N GLY A 105 -5.91 17.59 -2.62
CA GLY A 105 -6.57 16.74 -1.61
C GLY A 105 -6.96 15.35 -2.12
N ARG A 106 -6.21 14.79 -3.09
CA ARG A 106 -6.52 13.49 -3.71
C ARG A 106 -6.30 12.31 -2.76
N GLY A 107 -5.50 12.50 -1.72
CA GLY A 107 -5.38 11.61 -0.58
C GLY A 107 -4.39 12.13 0.47
N GLY A 108 -3.90 11.23 1.32
CA GLY A 108 -3.03 11.57 2.45
C GLY A 108 -1.55 11.22 2.24
N TRP A 109 -0.69 11.79 3.07
CA TRP A 109 0.72 11.42 3.17
C TRP A 109 1.16 11.25 4.61
N ILE A 110 1.96 10.22 4.86
CA ILE A 110 2.65 9.97 6.13
C ILE A 110 4.13 9.76 5.80
N GLY A 111 4.97 10.68 6.24
CA GLY A 111 6.43 10.60 6.08
C GLY A 111 7.13 10.30 7.39
N PHE A 112 8.17 9.47 7.35
CA PHE A 112 9.05 9.19 8.49
C PHE A 112 10.48 9.58 8.15
N HIS A 113 11.18 10.17 9.12
CA HIS A 113 12.64 10.32 9.11
C HIS A 113 13.21 10.88 7.79
N HIS A 114 13.78 10.05 6.92
CA HIS A 114 14.35 10.45 5.63
C HIS A 114 13.32 11.02 4.65
N ALA A 115 12.03 10.77 4.86
CA ALA A 115 10.97 11.33 4.03
C ALA A 115 10.98 12.87 3.98
N THR A 116 11.58 13.54 4.98
CA THR A 116 11.68 15.00 5.05
C THR A 116 13.09 15.53 4.72
N LEU A 117 14.01 14.67 4.28
CA LEU A 117 15.40 15.06 4.01
C LEU A 117 15.49 15.74 2.64
N LEU A 118 15.81 17.03 2.60
CA LEU A 118 15.79 17.82 1.36
C LEU A 118 17.10 17.78 0.55
N GLY A 119 18.14 17.12 1.06
CA GLY A 119 19.42 17.01 0.37
C GLY A 119 20.38 18.18 0.61
N GLU A 120 20.04 19.07 1.55
CA GLU A 120 20.93 20.12 2.07
C GLU A 120 21.70 19.54 3.26
N PHE A 121 22.99 19.28 3.06
CA PHE A 121 23.88 18.74 4.07
C PHE A 121 25.07 19.69 4.21
N ASP A 122 25.02 20.54 5.23
CA ASP A 122 26.15 21.40 5.62
C ASP A 122 27.22 20.60 6.39
#